data_AF-A0A2M9N100-F1
#
_entry.id   AF-A0A2M9N100-F1
#
_cell.length_a   1.000
_cell.length_b   1.000
_cell.length_c   1.000
_cell.angle_alpha   90.00
_cell.angle_beta   90.00
_cell.angle_gamma   90.00
#
_symmetry.space_group_name_H-M   'P 1'
#
loop_
_entity.id
_entity.type
_entity.pdbx_description
1 polymer ?
#
loop_
_entity_poly.entity_id
_entity_poly.type
_entity_poly.pdbx_seq_one_letter_code
_entity_poly.pdbx_strand_id
1 'polypeptide(L)'
;MEHPQIVHTILAKLGNERLITELTTTLSQSEMTTLLLALSKEITAQSSPVDLLNKYTTNRFVKPSELSPIKLRKKELDMLELAEHRGFTTLELSPASPLGSCSVIAKVDQNKVISATRGVELMSDSTNMLAIYLANGIKNKTINNSVSDVHVCAASRVTRGQWFKNANVLPHFGLFTLVSSGRDTGSYRFEKDSLTRHIDFYLNYYGEKLGKEIKVFLHMRKGYTDSEGLLDRLVDHLNVKFPSCLLIEDRVDSTNQYYKGLNFEVYVDGVNIVDGGFVDWTQQLLGNKKERLLISGTGMDLQLITGLIQ
;
A
#
# COMPACT_ATOMS: atom_id res chain seq x y z
N MET A 1 -2.48 14.68 -20.71
CA MET A 1 -3.31 14.74 -19.49
C MET A 1 -3.97 16.10 -19.48
N GLU A 2 -5.28 16.14 -19.26
CA GLU A 2 -6.00 17.40 -19.11
C GLU A 2 -5.82 17.88 -17.66
N HIS A 3 -5.38 19.12 -17.46
CA HIS A 3 -5.17 19.65 -16.12
C HIS A 3 -6.50 20.19 -15.54
N PRO A 4 -6.68 20.19 -14.21
CA PRO A 4 -7.82 20.84 -13.59
C PRO A 4 -7.92 22.33 -13.97
N GLN A 5 -9.13 22.88 -14.05
CA GLN A 5 -9.38 24.28 -14.44
C GLN A 5 -8.54 25.30 -13.66
N ILE A 6 -8.29 25.05 -12.37
CA ILE A 6 -7.45 25.92 -11.53
C ILE A 6 -6.00 26.04 -12.04
N VAL A 7 -5.45 24.98 -12.63
CA VAL A 7 -4.10 24.98 -13.20
C VAL A 7 -4.05 25.91 -14.41
N HIS A 8 -5.05 25.86 -15.29
CA HIS A 8 -5.16 26.77 -16.42
C HIS A 8 -5.21 28.24 -15.99
N THR A 9 -5.98 28.55 -14.94
CA THR A 9 -6.03 29.91 -14.37
C THR A 9 -4.67 30.37 -13.84
N ILE A 10 -3.92 29.50 -13.17
CA ILE A 10 -2.57 29.82 -12.67
C ILE A 10 -1.61 30.09 -13.83
N LEU A 11 -1.62 29.24 -14.86
CA LEU A 11 -0.73 29.37 -16.01
C LEU A 11 -1.00 30.65 -16.81
N ALA A 12 -2.29 31.01 -16.99
CA ALA A 12 -2.69 32.28 -17.59
C ALA A 12 -2.20 33.48 -16.76
N LYS A 13 -2.31 33.42 -15.43
CA LYS A 13 -1.79 34.48 -14.53
C LYS A 13 -0.27 34.65 -14.64
N LEU A 14 0.46 33.56 -14.86
CA LEU A 14 1.90 33.57 -15.08
C LEU A 14 2.31 34.00 -16.50
N GLY A 15 1.34 34.19 -17.41
CA GLY A 15 1.60 34.58 -18.80
C GLY A 15 2.22 33.47 -19.66
N ASN A 16 2.21 32.22 -19.20
CA ASN A 16 2.74 31.07 -19.96
C ASN A 16 1.86 29.82 -19.74
N GLU A 17 0.95 29.57 -20.69
CA GLU A 17 0.07 28.39 -20.69
C GLU A 17 0.80 27.06 -20.92
N ARG A 18 2.03 27.10 -21.44
CA ARG A 18 2.84 25.90 -21.75
C ARG A 18 3.90 25.61 -20.69
N LEU A 19 3.96 26.40 -19.61
CA LEU A 19 5.03 26.32 -18.61
C LEU A 19 5.26 24.90 -18.07
N ILE A 20 4.21 24.15 -17.73
CA ILE A 20 4.36 22.76 -17.24
C ILE A 20 5.01 21.88 -18.30
N THR A 21 4.51 21.93 -19.53
CA THR A 21 5.06 21.14 -20.64
C THR A 21 6.52 21.52 -20.89
N GLU A 22 6.84 22.81 -21.00
CA GLU A 22 8.21 23.30 -21.19
C GLU A 22 9.15 22.81 -20.09
N LEU A 23 8.76 22.96 -18.82
CA LEU A 23 9.56 22.47 -17.69
C LEU A 23 9.78 20.97 -17.75
N THR A 24 8.75 20.17 -18.07
CA THR A 24 8.84 18.70 -18.10
C THR A 24 9.57 18.14 -19.33
N THR A 25 9.60 18.88 -20.45
CA THR A 25 10.29 18.44 -21.67
C THR A 25 11.71 18.97 -21.78
N THR A 26 12.01 20.09 -21.13
CA THR A 26 13.32 20.78 -21.24
C THR A 26 14.25 20.45 -20.08
N LEU A 27 13.72 20.32 -18.85
CA LEU A 27 14.56 20.08 -17.67
C LEU A 27 14.72 18.60 -17.39
N SER A 28 15.93 18.20 -17.03
CA SER A 28 16.19 16.90 -16.41
C SER A 28 15.61 16.83 -14.99
N GLN A 29 15.52 15.62 -14.43
CA GLN A 29 15.01 15.41 -13.08
C GLN A 29 15.82 16.13 -11.99
N SER A 30 17.15 16.23 -12.17
CA SER A 30 18.03 16.95 -11.25
C SER A 30 17.86 18.47 -11.34
N GLU A 31 17.67 19.01 -12.54
CA GLU A 31 17.36 20.43 -12.76
C GLU A 31 15.98 20.80 -12.20
N MET A 32 14.97 19.98 -12.46
CA MET A 32 13.63 20.14 -11.87
C MET A 32 13.69 20.14 -10.33
N THR A 33 14.46 19.22 -9.75
CA THR A 33 14.69 19.18 -8.30
C THR A 33 15.32 20.49 -7.81
N THR A 34 16.32 20.99 -8.52
CA THR A 34 17.02 22.24 -8.16
C THR A 34 16.07 23.44 -8.22
N LEU A 35 15.24 23.52 -9.26
CA LEU A 35 14.21 24.55 -9.41
C LEU A 35 13.20 24.51 -8.24
N LEU A 36 12.65 23.33 -7.93
CA LEU A 36 11.69 23.18 -6.82
C LEU A 36 12.30 23.55 -5.46
N LEU A 37 13.59 23.26 -5.25
CA LEU A 37 14.31 23.67 -4.04
C LEU A 37 14.50 25.19 -3.98
N ALA A 38 14.85 25.83 -5.10
CA ALA A 38 14.97 27.29 -5.20
C ALA A 38 13.63 27.98 -4.92
N LEU A 39 12.53 27.49 -5.51
CA LEU A 39 11.18 27.99 -5.25
C LEU A 39 10.80 27.84 -3.77
N SER A 40 11.11 26.68 -3.16
CA SER A 40 10.86 26.46 -1.73
C SER A 40 11.66 27.43 -0.85
N LYS A 41 12.89 27.77 -1.25
CA LYS A 41 13.74 28.74 -0.55
C LYS A 41 13.14 30.15 -0.62
N GLU A 42 12.66 30.58 -1.78
CA GLU A 42 11.99 31.89 -1.93
C GLU A 42 10.71 31.98 -1.08
N ILE A 43 9.88 30.94 -1.10
CA ILE A 43 8.65 30.88 -0.29
C ILE A 43 8.96 30.96 1.22
N THR A 44 10.00 30.26 1.67
CA THR A 44 10.37 30.23 3.08
C THR A 44 11.08 31.49 3.54
N ALA A 45 11.86 32.16 2.68
CA ALA A 45 12.48 33.45 2.98
C ALA A 45 11.47 34.58 3.25
N GLN A 46 10.27 34.48 2.66
CA GLN A 46 9.16 35.41 2.87
C GLN A 46 8.24 35.02 4.05
N SER A 47 8.50 33.89 4.71
CA SER A 47 7.64 33.38 5.80
C SER A 47 8.16 33.84 7.17
N SER A 48 7.27 34.33 8.03
CA SER A 48 7.56 34.60 9.43
C SER A 48 7.27 33.38 10.33
N PRO A 49 7.76 33.36 11.59
CA PRO A 49 7.36 32.35 12.58
C PRO A 49 5.83 32.30 12.82
N VAL A 50 5.14 33.44 12.72
CA VAL A 50 3.68 33.49 12.84
C VAL A 50 3.00 32.80 11.67
N ASP A 51 3.52 33.00 10.45
CA ASP A 51 3.02 32.29 9.26
C ASP A 51 3.22 30.78 9.39
N LEU A 52 4.32 30.35 10.00
CA LEU A 52 4.55 28.93 10.27
C LEU A 52 3.50 28.34 11.22
N LEU A 53 3.15 29.05 12.30
CA LEU A 53 2.10 28.62 13.23
C LEU A 53 0.72 28.60 12.54
N ASN A 54 0.44 29.57 11.68
CA ASN A 54 -0.80 29.59 10.88
C ASN A 54 -0.85 28.40 9.91
N LYS A 55 0.25 28.09 9.21
CA LYS A 55 0.38 26.91 8.36
C LYS A 55 0.17 25.62 9.14
N TYR A 56 0.75 25.51 10.35
CA TYR A 56 0.49 24.38 11.24
C TYR A 56 -1.00 24.27 11.58
N THR A 57 -1.66 25.39 11.86
CA THR A 57 -3.07 25.42 12.26
C THR A 57 -3.99 24.88 11.17
N THR A 58 -3.76 25.26 9.91
CA THR A 58 -4.63 24.90 8.78
C THR A 58 -4.24 23.60 8.06
N ASN A 59 -3.03 23.07 8.30
CA ASN A 59 -2.56 21.87 7.62
C ASN A 59 -2.85 20.60 8.44
N ARG A 60 -3.75 19.76 7.91
CA ARG A 60 -4.11 18.48 8.55
C ARG A 60 -2.99 17.43 8.56
N PHE A 61 -2.03 17.49 7.64
CA PHE A 61 -0.98 16.46 7.50
C PHE A 61 0.11 16.55 8.58
N VAL A 62 0.17 17.68 9.29
CA VAL A 62 1.21 17.95 10.31
C VAL A 62 0.68 17.87 11.74
N LYS A 63 -0.58 17.47 11.91
CA LYS A 63 -1.19 17.31 13.24
C LYS A 63 -0.74 16.00 13.88
N PRO A 64 -0.54 15.95 15.21
CA PRO A 64 -0.34 14.68 15.89
C PRO A 64 -1.58 13.77 15.72
N SER A 65 -1.36 12.46 15.74
CA SER A 65 -2.47 11.51 15.93
C SER A 65 -3.00 11.64 17.35
N GLU A 66 -4.32 11.51 17.53
CA GLU A 66 -4.96 11.50 18.84
C GLU A 66 -4.79 10.15 19.57
N LEU A 67 -4.26 9.13 18.88
CA LEU A 67 -4.06 7.81 19.45
C LEU A 67 -2.84 7.74 20.37
N SER A 68 -2.91 6.84 21.37
CA SER A 68 -1.79 6.58 22.28
C SER A 68 -0.60 5.98 21.51
N PRO A 69 0.56 6.65 21.47
CA PRO A 69 1.73 6.13 20.77
C PRO A 69 2.24 4.83 21.44
N ILE A 70 2.10 4.70 22.76
CA ILE A 70 2.52 3.50 23.49
C ILE A 70 1.68 2.29 23.07
N LYS A 71 0.35 2.45 22.99
CA LYS A 71 -0.54 1.35 22.56
C LYS A 71 -0.25 0.95 21.12
N LEU A 72 -0.13 1.92 20.21
CA LEU A 72 0.18 1.65 18.81
C LEU A 72 1.49 0.88 18.65
N ARG A 73 2.57 1.33 19.31
CA ARG A 73 3.89 0.68 19.24
C ARG A 73 3.90 -0.75 19.77
N LYS A 74 3.18 -1.02 20.86
CA LYS A 74 3.02 -2.39 21.37
C LYS A 74 2.35 -3.30 20.34
N LYS A 75 1.40 -2.77 19.57
CA LYS A 75 0.66 -3.54 18.56
C LYS A 75 1.43 -3.74 17.28
N GLU A 76 2.20 -2.74 16.86
CA GLU A 76 3.21 -2.89 15.82
C GLU A 76 4.16 -4.05 16.16
N LEU A 77 4.70 -4.05 17.37
CA LEU A 77 5.60 -5.10 17.83
C LEU A 77 4.91 -6.47 17.90
N ASP A 78 3.71 -6.55 18.47
CA ASP A 78 2.91 -7.78 18.56
C ASP A 78 2.69 -8.44 17.18
N MET A 79 2.43 -7.64 16.14
CA MET A 79 2.22 -8.13 14.77
C MET A 79 3.54 -8.51 14.09
N LEU A 80 4.59 -7.71 14.26
CA LEU A 80 5.92 -7.97 13.71
C LEU A 80 6.50 -9.28 14.26
N GLU A 81 6.45 -9.48 15.58
CA GLU A 81 6.90 -10.70 16.24
C GLU A 81 6.13 -11.91 15.70
N LEU A 82 4.80 -11.84 15.61
CA LEU A 82 4.01 -12.94 15.06
C LEU A 82 4.38 -13.24 13.59
N ALA A 83 4.61 -12.22 12.77
CA ALA A 83 4.97 -12.40 11.38
C ALA A 83 6.35 -13.06 11.23
N GLU A 84 7.32 -12.65 12.05
CA GLU A 84 8.65 -13.27 12.10
C GLU A 84 8.56 -14.77 12.46
N HIS A 85 7.78 -15.12 13.49
CA HIS A 85 7.52 -16.51 13.86
C HIS A 85 6.83 -17.32 12.74
N ARG A 86 6.09 -16.64 11.86
CA ARG A 86 5.42 -17.22 10.68
C ARG A 86 6.25 -17.16 9.40
N GLY A 87 7.53 -16.80 9.51
CA GLY A 87 8.51 -16.86 8.44
C GLY A 87 8.54 -15.63 7.52
N PHE A 88 8.04 -14.48 7.98
CA PHE A 88 8.22 -13.21 7.27
C PHE A 88 9.47 -12.49 7.79
N THR A 89 10.28 -11.96 6.89
CA THR A 89 11.35 -11.04 7.27
C THR A 89 10.78 -9.67 7.58
N THR A 90 11.01 -9.16 8.79
CA THR A 90 10.59 -7.80 9.20
C THR A 90 11.53 -6.74 8.62
N LEU A 91 10.96 -5.69 8.02
CA LEU A 91 11.71 -4.56 7.46
C LEU A 91 11.21 -3.24 8.03
N GLU A 92 12.15 -2.35 8.39
CA GLU A 92 11.84 -0.94 8.71
C GLU A 92 11.97 -0.11 7.43
N LEU A 93 10.88 0.50 7.00
CA LEU A 93 10.83 1.26 5.75
C LEU A 93 11.19 2.73 5.97
N SER A 94 11.75 3.34 4.93
CA SER A 94 11.87 4.79 4.85
C SER A 94 10.48 5.44 4.91
N PRO A 95 10.31 6.60 5.60
CA PRO A 95 9.07 7.37 5.55
C PRO A 95 8.81 8.01 4.17
N ALA A 96 9.81 7.99 3.29
CA ALA A 96 9.74 8.49 1.92
C ALA A 96 9.76 7.35 0.90
N SER A 97 8.98 7.53 -0.16
CA SER A 97 8.89 6.66 -1.34
C SER A 97 9.41 7.38 -2.58
N PRO A 98 9.92 6.69 -3.61
CA PRO A 98 10.17 7.30 -4.91
C PRO A 98 8.90 7.99 -5.46
N LEU A 99 9.06 9.15 -6.08
CA LEU A 99 7.93 9.85 -6.72
C LEU A 99 7.27 8.93 -7.76
N GLY A 100 5.96 8.74 -7.64
CA GLY A 100 5.19 7.87 -8.52
C GLY A 100 5.09 6.42 -8.07
N SER A 101 5.50 6.09 -6.84
CA SER A 101 5.44 4.71 -6.32
C SER A 101 4.03 4.14 -6.33
N CYS A 102 3.00 4.97 -6.14
CA CYS A 102 1.61 4.54 -6.16
C CYS A 102 0.91 4.78 -7.51
N SER A 103 1.41 5.72 -8.31
CA SER A 103 0.77 6.09 -9.60
C SER A 103 1.25 5.23 -10.77
N VAL A 104 2.52 4.83 -10.78
CA VAL A 104 3.11 4.06 -11.89
C VAL A 104 2.68 2.59 -11.85
N ILE A 105 2.71 1.94 -10.68
CA ILE A 105 2.41 0.50 -10.56
C ILE A 105 1.01 0.21 -9.99
N ALA A 106 0.49 1.08 -9.12
CA ALA A 106 -0.78 0.88 -8.41
C ALA A 106 -1.95 1.67 -9.03
N LYS A 107 -1.70 2.47 -10.09
CA LYS A 107 -2.69 3.30 -10.81
C LYS A 107 -3.45 4.31 -9.93
N VAL A 108 -2.88 4.68 -8.78
CA VAL A 108 -3.43 5.74 -7.92
C VAL A 108 -3.07 7.10 -8.52
N ASP A 109 -4.05 7.98 -8.71
CA ASP A 109 -3.78 9.35 -9.17
C ASP A 109 -2.76 10.04 -8.25
N GLN A 110 -1.73 10.67 -8.84
CA GLN A 110 -0.65 11.30 -8.07
C GLN A 110 -1.15 12.38 -7.11
N ASN A 111 -2.27 13.05 -7.39
CA ASN A 111 -2.87 14.06 -6.52
C ASN A 111 -3.42 13.46 -5.20
N LYS A 112 -3.53 12.13 -5.11
CA LYS A 112 -3.95 11.42 -3.90
C LYS A 112 -2.77 11.10 -2.97
N VAL A 113 -1.55 11.43 -3.38
CA VAL A 113 -0.29 11.22 -2.65
C VAL A 113 0.39 12.57 -2.42
N ILE A 114 1.09 12.73 -1.30
CA ILE A 114 1.81 13.97 -1.00
C ILE A 114 3.19 13.90 -1.64
N SER A 115 3.31 14.47 -2.85
CA SER A 115 4.60 14.64 -3.54
C SER A 115 5.50 15.61 -2.77
N ALA A 116 6.80 15.33 -2.75
CA ALA A 116 7.84 16.17 -2.16
C ALA A 116 8.91 16.53 -3.19
N THR A 117 9.91 17.31 -2.79
CA THR A 117 11.07 17.63 -3.63
C THR A 117 12.06 16.46 -3.66
N ARG A 118 13.13 16.56 -4.45
CA ARG A 118 14.16 15.51 -4.60
C ARG A 118 13.66 14.18 -5.14
N GLY A 119 12.58 14.20 -5.91
CA GLY A 119 12.05 13.00 -6.58
C GLY A 119 11.47 11.96 -5.63
N VAL A 120 10.99 12.39 -4.45
CA VAL A 120 10.31 11.51 -3.49
C VAL A 120 8.89 12.00 -3.19
N GLU A 121 8.12 11.14 -2.56
CA GLU A 121 6.79 11.41 -1.99
C GLU A 121 6.72 10.86 -0.56
N LEU A 122 5.80 11.37 0.26
CA LEU A 122 5.51 10.74 1.54
C LEU A 122 4.89 9.37 1.29
N MET A 123 5.39 8.34 1.98
CA MET A 123 4.90 6.98 1.79
C MET A 123 3.39 6.92 2.07
N SER A 124 2.62 6.49 1.08
CA SER A 124 1.15 6.39 1.18
C SER A 124 0.63 4.95 1.27
N ASP A 125 1.48 3.99 0.94
CA ASP A 125 1.24 2.56 1.02
C ASP A 125 2.57 1.81 1.16
N SER A 126 2.74 1.03 2.23
CA SER A 126 3.98 0.27 2.47
C SER A 126 4.09 -1.00 1.61
N THR A 127 2.98 -1.51 1.05
CA THR A 127 3.04 -2.67 0.13
C THR A 127 3.76 -2.31 -1.17
N ASN A 128 3.56 -1.09 -1.70
CA ASN A 128 4.27 -0.60 -2.88
C ASN A 128 5.78 -0.51 -2.61
N MET A 129 6.16 -0.06 -1.42
CA MET A 129 7.57 0.04 -1.02
C MET A 129 8.24 -1.32 -0.87
N LEU A 130 7.55 -2.28 -0.25
CA LEU A 130 8.03 -3.66 -0.15
C LEU A 130 8.15 -4.31 -1.55
N ALA A 131 7.21 -4.06 -2.46
CA ALA A 131 7.29 -4.53 -3.84
C ALA A 131 8.51 -3.97 -4.60
N ILE A 132 8.78 -2.66 -4.47
CA ILE A 132 9.95 -2.01 -5.07
C ILE A 132 11.24 -2.56 -4.45
N TYR A 133 11.28 -2.74 -3.12
CA TYR A 133 12.41 -3.34 -2.42
C TYR A 133 12.72 -4.75 -2.94
N LEU A 134 11.71 -5.61 -3.03
CA LEU A 134 11.84 -6.97 -3.54
C LEU A 134 12.31 -6.96 -4.99
N ALA A 135 11.67 -6.16 -5.86
CA ALA A 135 12.07 -6.06 -7.27
C ALA A 135 13.51 -5.56 -7.43
N ASN A 136 13.93 -4.56 -6.66
CA ASN A 136 15.31 -4.08 -6.67
C ASN A 136 16.29 -5.17 -6.22
N GLY A 137 15.97 -5.91 -5.16
CA GLY A 137 16.81 -7.00 -4.68
C GLY A 137 16.91 -8.16 -5.67
N ILE A 138 15.81 -8.52 -6.32
CA ILE A 138 15.78 -9.55 -7.37
C ILE A 138 16.62 -9.11 -8.58
N LYS A 139 16.43 -7.88 -9.06
CA LYS A 139 17.18 -7.31 -10.17
C LYS A 139 18.69 -7.29 -9.91
N ASN A 140 19.09 -6.98 -8.68
CA ASN A 140 20.49 -6.90 -8.26
C ASN A 140 21.02 -8.21 -7.64
N LYS A 141 20.24 -9.31 -7.70
CA LYS A 141 20.61 -10.64 -7.20
C LYS A 141 20.95 -10.70 -5.69
N THR A 142 20.48 -9.76 -4.90
CA THR A 142 20.56 -9.82 -3.43
C THR A 142 19.39 -10.60 -2.82
N ILE A 143 18.31 -10.79 -3.58
CA ILE A 143 17.15 -11.61 -3.23
C ILE A 143 16.94 -12.62 -4.37
N ASN A 144 16.68 -13.88 -4.03
CA ASN A 144 16.39 -14.92 -5.01
C ASN A 144 15.02 -15.57 -4.72
N ASN A 145 13.98 -15.10 -5.41
CA ASN A 145 12.62 -15.64 -5.31
C ASN A 145 12.35 -16.79 -6.30
N SER A 146 13.38 -17.31 -6.97
CA SER A 146 13.23 -18.39 -7.96
C SER A 146 13.42 -19.79 -7.39
N VAL A 147 14.10 -19.90 -6.24
CA VAL A 147 14.32 -21.17 -5.53
C VAL A 147 13.21 -21.39 -4.50
N SER A 148 12.94 -20.37 -3.69
CA SER A 148 11.86 -20.33 -2.72
C SER A 148 11.17 -18.98 -2.79
N ASP A 149 9.88 -18.96 -2.45
CA ASP A 149 9.14 -17.71 -2.31
C ASP A 149 9.75 -16.88 -1.15
N VAL A 150 9.66 -15.56 -1.26
CA VAL A 150 10.22 -14.59 -0.31
C VAL A 150 9.08 -13.83 0.33
N HIS A 151 9.06 -13.80 1.67
CA HIS A 151 8.00 -13.22 2.46
C HIS A 151 8.57 -12.10 3.33
N VAL A 152 8.05 -10.88 3.19
CA VAL A 152 8.49 -9.71 3.96
C VAL A 152 7.30 -9.01 4.58
N CYS A 153 7.52 -8.34 5.71
CA CYS A 153 6.51 -7.53 6.36
C CYS A 153 7.09 -6.22 6.90
N ALA A 154 6.22 -5.25 7.14
CA ALA A 154 6.58 -3.98 7.75
C ALA A 154 5.39 -3.38 8.50
N ALA A 155 5.70 -2.70 9.61
CA ALA A 155 4.82 -1.74 10.25
C ALA A 155 5.28 -0.34 9.86
N SER A 156 4.39 0.53 9.38
CA SER A 156 4.80 1.85 8.91
C SER A 156 3.71 2.89 9.09
N ARG A 157 4.11 4.14 9.36
CA ARG A 157 3.21 5.28 9.24
C ARG A 157 3.12 5.68 7.77
N VAL A 158 1.90 5.81 7.26
CA VAL A 158 1.62 6.22 5.88
C VAL A 158 0.79 7.50 5.87
N THR A 159 0.87 8.27 4.78
CA THR A 159 0.13 9.52 4.57
C THR A 159 -0.70 9.43 3.30
N ARG A 160 -2.02 9.70 3.38
CA ARG A 160 -2.92 9.70 2.21
C ARG A 160 -3.48 11.10 1.97
N GLY A 161 -3.27 11.62 0.76
CA GLY A 161 -3.72 12.96 0.35
C GLY A 161 -5.23 13.07 0.15
N GLN A 162 -5.92 11.94 -0.04
CA GLN A 162 -7.37 11.88 -0.26
C GLN A 162 -8.14 12.52 0.90
N TRP A 163 -9.10 13.38 0.56
CA TRP A 163 -10.01 13.99 1.51
C TRP A 163 -11.35 13.26 1.48
N PHE A 164 -11.77 12.71 2.62
CA PHE A 164 -13.11 12.19 2.81
C PHE A 164 -13.81 13.02 3.88
N LYS A 165 -15.12 13.25 3.74
CA LYS A 165 -15.92 13.96 4.75
C LYS A 165 -16.16 13.13 6.02
N ASN A 166 -15.77 11.85 6.03
CA ASN A 166 -15.99 10.94 7.14
C ASN A 166 -14.88 11.05 8.19
N ALA A 167 -15.25 11.11 9.47
CA ALA A 167 -14.34 11.28 10.62
C ALA A 167 -13.30 10.15 10.79
N ASN A 168 -13.52 8.98 10.17
CA ASN A 168 -12.65 7.81 10.31
C ASN A 168 -11.52 7.76 9.28
N VAL A 169 -11.37 8.77 8.40
CA VAL A 169 -10.29 8.81 7.42
C VAL A 169 -9.21 9.78 7.85
N LEU A 170 -8.14 9.24 8.43
CA LEU A 170 -7.00 10.00 8.92
C LEU A 170 -6.05 10.39 7.78
N PRO A 171 -5.47 11.61 7.81
CA PRO A 171 -4.46 12.03 6.82
C PRO A 171 -3.18 11.20 6.90
N HIS A 172 -2.85 10.70 8.09
CA HIS A 172 -1.78 9.75 8.34
C HIS A 172 -2.21 8.72 9.37
N PHE A 173 -1.77 7.48 9.20
CA PHE A 173 -2.12 6.35 10.06
C PHE A 173 -1.07 5.25 9.93
N GLY A 174 -1.12 4.26 10.82
CA GLY A 174 -0.25 3.10 10.84
C GLY A 174 -0.82 2.00 9.95
N LEU A 175 0.02 1.40 9.13
CA LEU A 175 -0.29 0.25 8.30
C LEU A 175 0.68 -0.88 8.66
N PHE A 176 0.13 -2.05 8.95
CA PHE A 176 0.91 -3.29 8.99
C PHE A 176 0.68 -4.03 7.69
N THR A 177 1.75 -4.48 7.04
CA THR A 177 1.69 -5.06 5.69
C THR A 177 2.48 -6.34 5.59
N LEU A 178 1.95 -7.27 4.80
CA LEU A 178 2.58 -8.51 4.39
C LEU A 178 2.72 -8.51 2.87
N VAL A 179 3.90 -8.89 2.36
CA VAL A 179 4.14 -9.05 0.92
C VAL A 179 4.89 -10.36 0.67
N SER A 180 4.35 -11.17 -0.23
CA SER A 180 4.96 -12.41 -0.70
C SER A 180 5.33 -12.28 -2.17
N SER A 181 6.58 -12.60 -2.53
CA SER A 181 7.08 -12.61 -3.90
C SER A 181 7.58 -14.00 -4.28
N GLY A 182 7.27 -14.42 -5.51
CA GLY A 182 7.64 -15.73 -6.01
C GLY A 182 7.48 -15.80 -7.52
N ARG A 183 7.46 -17.02 -8.04
CA ARG A 183 7.34 -17.25 -9.49
C ARG A 183 6.26 -18.27 -9.82
N ASP A 184 5.72 -18.12 -11.01
CA ASP A 184 4.87 -19.11 -11.64
C ASP A 184 5.67 -20.38 -11.96
N THR A 185 5.38 -21.43 -11.20
CA THR A 185 5.87 -22.80 -11.43
C THR A 185 4.74 -23.76 -11.84
N GLY A 186 3.59 -23.23 -12.24
CA GLY A 186 2.40 -24.01 -12.59
C GLY A 186 1.52 -24.39 -11.40
N SER A 187 0.32 -24.90 -11.71
CA SER A 187 -0.67 -25.44 -10.77
C SER A 187 -1.14 -24.48 -9.67
N TYR A 188 -0.92 -23.18 -9.88
CA TYR A 188 -1.18 -22.10 -8.92
C TYR A 188 -0.48 -22.30 -7.57
N ARG A 189 0.74 -22.86 -7.58
CA ARG A 189 1.50 -23.15 -6.35
C ARG A 189 1.70 -21.88 -5.53
N PHE A 190 2.26 -20.84 -6.15
CA PHE A 190 2.51 -19.57 -5.47
C PHE A 190 1.22 -18.97 -4.90
N GLU A 191 0.14 -18.97 -5.70
CA GLU A 191 -1.12 -18.37 -5.32
C GLU A 191 -1.72 -19.09 -4.10
N LYS A 192 -1.71 -20.43 -4.09
CA LYS A 192 -2.16 -21.23 -2.94
C LYS A 192 -1.31 -21.00 -1.69
N ASP A 193 0.01 -21.07 -1.83
CA ASP A 193 0.92 -21.00 -0.68
C ASP A 193 0.93 -19.60 -0.05
N SER A 194 1.02 -18.55 -0.87
CA SER A 194 1.04 -17.17 -0.39
C SER A 194 -0.29 -16.75 0.20
N LEU A 195 -1.42 -17.11 -0.42
CA LEU A 195 -2.74 -16.78 0.11
C LEU A 195 -3.00 -17.48 1.44
N THR A 196 -2.64 -18.77 1.54
CA THR A 196 -2.70 -19.52 2.80
C THR A 196 -1.87 -18.84 3.88
N ARG A 197 -0.64 -18.43 3.57
CA ARG A 197 0.25 -17.76 4.54
C ARG A 197 -0.34 -16.44 5.07
N HIS A 198 -0.89 -15.61 4.18
CA HIS A 198 -1.47 -14.33 4.58
C HIS A 198 -2.74 -14.54 5.41
N ILE A 199 -3.64 -15.43 5.00
CA ILE A 199 -4.86 -15.76 5.76
C ILE A 199 -4.51 -16.37 7.11
N ASP A 200 -3.56 -17.32 7.17
CA ASP A 200 -3.07 -17.92 8.42
C ASP A 200 -2.62 -16.84 9.41
N PHE A 201 -1.83 -15.86 8.97
CA PHE A 201 -1.40 -14.76 9.83
C PHE A 201 -2.59 -14.01 10.46
N TYR A 202 -3.59 -13.64 9.67
CA TYR A 202 -4.75 -12.89 10.19
C TYR A 202 -5.66 -13.73 11.07
N LEU A 203 -5.86 -15.01 10.74
CA LEU A 203 -6.60 -15.96 11.59
C LEU A 203 -5.93 -16.14 12.94
N ASN A 204 -4.60 -16.26 12.96
CA ASN A 204 -3.83 -16.37 14.20
C ASN A 204 -3.86 -15.08 15.01
N TYR A 205 -3.64 -13.93 14.37
CA TYR A 205 -3.57 -12.67 15.08
C TYR A 205 -4.94 -12.27 15.67
N TYR A 206 -5.99 -12.24 14.86
CA TYR A 206 -7.30 -11.79 15.33
C TYR A 206 -8.07 -12.91 16.03
N GLY A 207 -7.98 -14.15 15.57
CA GLY A 207 -8.82 -15.25 16.04
C GLY A 207 -8.19 -15.88 17.28
N GLU A 208 -7.00 -16.43 17.14
CA GLU A 208 -6.34 -17.15 18.24
C GLU A 208 -5.81 -16.21 19.32
N LYS A 209 -5.06 -15.17 18.95
CA LYS A 209 -4.42 -14.25 19.91
C LYS A 209 -5.41 -13.25 20.52
N LEU A 210 -6.39 -12.76 19.77
CA LEU A 210 -7.35 -11.76 20.25
C LEU A 210 -8.77 -12.31 20.54
N GLY A 211 -9.06 -13.56 20.20
CA GLY A 211 -10.35 -14.20 20.49
C GLY A 211 -11.52 -13.61 19.69
N LYS A 212 -11.27 -13.11 18.47
CA LYS A 212 -12.25 -12.38 17.64
C LYS A 212 -12.94 -13.28 16.62
N GLU A 213 -14.18 -12.93 16.25
CA GLU A 213 -14.87 -13.60 15.15
C GLU A 213 -14.29 -13.12 13.82
N ILE A 214 -13.94 -14.06 12.93
CA ILE A 214 -13.36 -13.75 11.62
C ILE A 214 -14.22 -14.31 10.49
N LYS A 215 -14.39 -13.48 9.45
CA LYS A 215 -14.91 -13.89 8.14
C LYS A 215 -13.93 -13.46 7.06
N VAL A 216 -13.68 -14.34 6.10
CA VAL A 216 -12.81 -14.04 4.96
C VAL A 216 -13.67 -14.01 3.71
N PHE A 217 -13.68 -12.87 3.03
CA PHE A 217 -14.34 -12.73 1.74
C PHE A 217 -13.30 -12.90 0.63
N LEU A 218 -13.64 -13.68 -0.38
CA LEU A 218 -12.82 -13.96 -1.55
C LEU A 218 -13.54 -13.41 -2.78
N HIS A 219 -13.00 -12.35 -3.37
CA HIS A 219 -13.61 -11.69 -4.51
C HIS A 219 -12.87 -12.05 -5.80
N MET A 220 -13.61 -12.57 -6.78
CA MET A 220 -13.06 -12.88 -8.09
C MET A 220 -12.64 -11.60 -8.83
N ARG A 221 -11.48 -11.63 -9.49
CA ARG A 221 -10.97 -10.54 -10.30
C ARG A 221 -10.43 -11.07 -11.63
N LYS A 222 -10.45 -10.22 -12.66
CA LYS A 222 -9.81 -10.52 -13.94
C LYS A 222 -8.28 -10.49 -13.82
N GLY A 223 -7.58 -11.07 -14.79
CA GLY A 223 -6.11 -11.02 -14.88
C GLY A 223 -5.46 -12.38 -15.11
N TYR A 224 -6.17 -13.46 -14.82
CA TYR A 224 -5.80 -14.82 -15.18
C TYR A 224 -6.72 -15.32 -16.31
N THR A 225 -6.19 -16.17 -17.18
CA THR A 225 -6.96 -16.75 -18.30
C THR A 225 -8.16 -17.56 -17.79
N ASP A 226 -7.99 -18.30 -16.70
CA ASP A 226 -9.02 -19.11 -16.03
C ASP A 226 -9.30 -18.53 -14.64
N SER A 227 -10.05 -17.43 -14.58
CA SER A 227 -10.31 -16.73 -13.31
C SER A 227 -11.26 -17.51 -12.40
N GLU A 228 -12.28 -18.16 -12.96
CA GLU A 228 -13.22 -19.01 -12.21
C GLU A 228 -12.52 -20.25 -11.66
N GLY A 229 -11.80 -20.99 -12.50
CA GLY A 229 -11.07 -22.16 -12.04
C GLY A 229 -9.92 -21.82 -11.10
N LEU A 230 -9.34 -20.62 -11.18
CA LEU A 230 -8.39 -20.15 -10.16
C LEU A 230 -9.09 -20.04 -8.80
N LEU A 231 -10.24 -19.35 -8.75
CA LEU A 231 -11.01 -19.19 -7.51
C LEU A 231 -11.39 -20.56 -6.93
N ASP A 232 -11.96 -21.46 -7.73
CA ASP A 232 -12.37 -22.80 -7.29
C ASP A 232 -11.19 -23.54 -6.62
N ARG A 233 -10.03 -23.57 -7.28
CA ARG A 233 -8.84 -24.26 -6.77
C ARG A 233 -8.26 -23.61 -5.52
N LEU A 234 -8.41 -22.30 -5.35
CA LEU A 234 -7.98 -21.58 -4.15
C LEU A 234 -8.95 -21.84 -3.00
N VAL A 235 -10.26 -21.77 -3.24
CA VAL A 235 -11.31 -22.07 -2.26
C VAL A 235 -11.17 -23.51 -1.75
N ASP A 236 -11.04 -24.49 -2.66
CA ASP A 236 -10.85 -25.90 -2.29
C ASP A 236 -9.60 -26.07 -1.40
N HIS A 237 -8.49 -25.42 -1.77
CA HIS A 237 -7.26 -25.47 -0.99
C HIS A 237 -7.43 -24.85 0.40
N LEU A 238 -8.07 -23.69 0.49
CA LEU A 238 -8.30 -22.98 1.75
C LEU A 238 -9.30 -23.70 2.65
N ASN A 239 -10.36 -24.31 2.10
CA ASN A 239 -11.31 -25.13 2.88
C ASN A 239 -10.62 -26.35 3.52
N VAL A 240 -9.65 -26.97 2.83
CA VAL A 240 -8.86 -28.06 3.42
C VAL A 240 -7.92 -27.54 4.51
N LYS A 241 -7.32 -26.36 4.33
CA LYS A 241 -6.37 -25.78 5.29
C LYS A 241 -7.04 -25.16 6.52
N PHE A 242 -8.20 -24.55 6.34
CA PHE A 242 -8.92 -23.79 7.36
C PHE A 242 -10.39 -24.24 7.43
N PRO A 243 -10.68 -25.51 7.80
CA PRO A 243 -12.03 -26.07 7.77
C PRO A 243 -13.02 -25.36 8.71
N SER A 244 -12.52 -24.59 9.68
CA SER A 244 -13.33 -23.82 10.64
C SER A 244 -13.47 -22.34 10.28
N CYS A 245 -12.80 -21.86 9.22
CA CYS A 245 -12.90 -20.49 8.77
C CYS A 245 -14.12 -20.30 7.88
N LEU A 246 -14.94 -19.28 8.15
CA LEU A 246 -16.03 -18.92 7.25
C LEU A 246 -15.48 -18.17 6.03
N LEU A 247 -15.33 -18.89 4.92
CA LEU A 247 -14.98 -18.35 3.60
C LEU A 247 -16.24 -17.98 2.84
N ILE A 248 -16.32 -16.74 2.36
CA ILE A 248 -17.45 -16.22 1.60
C ILE A 248 -16.96 -15.82 0.22
N GLU A 249 -17.54 -16.40 -0.81
CA GLU A 249 -17.16 -16.12 -2.19
C GLU A 249 -18.03 -15.02 -2.80
N ASP A 250 -17.38 -14.08 -3.48
CA ASP A 250 -18.02 -13.09 -4.32
C ASP A 250 -17.53 -13.25 -5.76
N ARG A 251 -18.42 -13.79 -6.61
CA ARG A 251 -18.15 -14.06 -8.02
C ARG A 251 -18.60 -12.92 -8.93
N VAL A 252 -18.98 -11.76 -8.38
CA VAL A 252 -19.36 -10.61 -9.20
C VAL A 252 -18.13 -10.03 -9.89
N ASP A 253 -18.18 -9.97 -11.21
CA ASP A 253 -17.12 -9.37 -12.04
C ASP A 253 -17.04 -7.87 -11.77
N SER A 254 -15.99 -7.45 -11.06
CA SER A 254 -15.72 -6.04 -10.84
C SER A 254 -14.96 -5.45 -12.03
N THR A 255 -15.35 -4.25 -12.46
CA THR A 255 -14.61 -3.47 -13.47
C THR A 255 -13.24 -2.98 -12.99
N ASN A 256 -12.95 -3.08 -11.68
CA ASN A 256 -11.67 -2.70 -11.09
C ASN A 256 -10.61 -3.78 -11.36
N GLN A 257 -9.56 -3.39 -12.08
CA GLN A 257 -8.44 -4.25 -12.47
C GLN A 257 -7.16 -4.02 -11.63
N TYR A 258 -7.28 -3.42 -10.44
CA TYR A 258 -6.15 -3.23 -9.53
C TYR A 258 -5.53 -4.58 -9.12
N TYR A 259 -6.35 -5.47 -8.55
CA TYR A 259 -5.97 -6.85 -8.26
C TYR A 259 -6.12 -7.76 -9.48
N LYS A 260 -5.34 -8.84 -9.53
CA LYS A 260 -5.32 -9.82 -10.61
C LYS A 260 -5.80 -11.18 -10.13
N GLY A 261 -6.88 -11.72 -10.70
CA GLY A 261 -7.38 -13.05 -10.35
C GLY A 261 -8.24 -13.08 -9.08
N LEU A 262 -7.70 -12.59 -7.95
CA LEU A 262 -8.41 -12.59 -6.68
C LEU A 262 -7.93 -11.46 -5.76
N ASN A 263 -8.87 -10.86 -5.03
CA ASN A 263 -8.59 -10.15 -3.78
C ASN A 263 -9.41 -10.73 -2.64
N PHE A 264 -8.95 -10.51 -1.41
CA PHE A 264 -9.61 -10.97 -0.22
C PHE A 264 -9.76 -9.84 0.80
N GLU A 265 -10.81 -9.93 1.60
CA GLU A 265 -11.03 -9.05 2.75
C GLU A 265 -11.16 -9.90 4.02
N VAL A 266 -10.66 -9.39 5.15
CA VAL A 266 -10.87 -10.03 6.45
C VAL A 266 -11.70 -9.10 7.33
N TYR A 267 -12.87 -9.60 7.72
CA TYR A 267 -13.77 -8.95 8.65
C TYR A 267 -13.54 -9.51 10.04
N VAL A 268 -13.36 -8.62 11.01
CA VAL A 268 -13.15 -8.94 12.43
C VAL A 268 -14.29 -8.30 13.22
N ASP A 269 -15.07 -9.10 13.94
CA ASP A 269 -16.30 -8.67 14.63
C ASP A 269 -17.23 -7.80 13.74
N GLY A 270 -17.31 -8.14 12.44
CA GLY A 270 -18.16 -7.44 11.47
C GLY A 270 -17.56 -6.18 10.83
N VAL A 271 -16.32 -5.81 11.16
CA VAL A 271 -15.62 -4.66 10.58
C VAL A 271 -14.55 -5.14 9.58
N ASN A 272 -14.53 -4.60 8.36
CA ASN A 272 -13.43 -4.85 7.42
C ASN A 272 -12.15 -4.16 7.92
N ILE A 273 -11.12 -4.95 8.19
CA ILE A 273 -9.85 -4.48 8.77
C ILE A 273 -8.64 -4.84 7.90
N VAL A 274 -8.82 -5.74 6.95
CA VAL A 274 -7.75 -6.24 6.08
C VAL A 274 -8.24 -6.26 4.64
N ASP A 275 -7.39 -5.74 3.75
CA ASP A 275 -7.54 -5.93 2.31
C ASP A 275 -6.22 -6.51 1.77
N GLY A 276 -6.31 -7.40 0.80
CA GLY A 276 -5.18 -7.99 0.13
C GLY A 276 -5.56 -8.67 -1.17
N GLY A 277 -4.58 -9.01 -1.98
CA GLY A 277 -4.82 -9.65 -3.27
C GLY A 277 -3.58 -9.74 -4.12
N PHE A 278 -3.70 -10.48 -5.22
CA PHE A 278 -2.59 -10.62 -6.15
C PHE A 278 -2.46 -9.39 -7.03
N VAL A 279 -1.22 -9.00 -7.33
CA VAL A 279 -0.90 -7.88 -8.20
C VAL A 279 0.21 -8.27 -9.18
N ASP A 280 0.33 -7.52 -10.28
CA ASP A 280 1.33 -7.76 -11.33
C ASP A 280 2.56 -6.85 -11.20
N TRP A 281 2.75 -6.19 -10.07
CA TRP A 281 3.77 -5.14 -9.91
C TRP A 281 5.20 -5.63 -10.14
N THR A 282 5.57 -6.80 -9.62
CA THR A 282 6.90 -7.38 -9.90
C THR A 282 7.05 -7.80 -11.36
N GLN A 283 5.97 -8.19 -12.05
CA GLN A 283 6.02 -8.47 -13.49
C GLN A 283 6.33 -7.20 -14.28
N GLN A 284 5.73 -6.07 -13.90
CA GLN A 284 5.96 -4.77 -14.52
C GLN A 284 7.36 -4.24 -14.21
N LEU A 285 7.77 -4.23 -12.93
CA LEU A 285 9.06 -3.70 -12.47
C LEU A 285 10.27 -4.49 -13.01
N LEU A 286 10.12 -5.81 -13.18
CA LEU A 286 11.19 -6.70 -13.64
C LEU A 286 11.09 -7.08 -15.12
N GLY A 287 9.99 -6.73 -15.80
CA GLY A 287 9.74 -7.12 -17.19
C GLY A 287 9.60 -8.63 -17.39
N ASN A 288 9.11 -9.37 -16.38
CA ASN A 288 9.07 -10.84 -16.38
C ASN A 288 7.67 -11.34 -15.98
N LYS A 289 6.93 -11.92 -16.94
CA LYS A 289 5.55 -12.43 -16.74
C LYS A 289 5.45 -13.62 -15.79
N LYS A 290 6.55 -14.28 -15.46
CA LYS A 290 6.57 -15.37 -14.47
C LYS A 290 6.60 -14.85 -13.04
N GLU A 291 6.89 -13.58 -12.79
CA GLU A 291 6.87 -13.04 -11.43
C GLU A 291 5.45 -13.05 -10.87
N ARG A 292 5.37 -13.25 -9.55
CA ARG A 292 4.12 -13.23 -8.80
C ARG A 292 4.31 -12.41 -7.53
N LEU A 293 3.24 -11.72 -7.13
CA LEU A 293 3.21 -10.91 -5.92
C LEU A 293 1.83 -11.01 -5.27
N LEU A 294 1.80 -11.30 -3.98
CA LEU A 294 0.63 -11.16 -3.13
C LEU A 294 0.92 -10.07 -2.10
N ILE A 295 -0.02 -9.13 -1.95
CA ILE A 295 0.05 -8.07 -0.96
C ILE A 295 -1.15 -8.18 -0.02
N SER A 296 -0.99 -7.74 1.22
CA SER A 296 -2.13 -7.45 2.10
C SER A 296 -1.71 -6.47 3.18
N GLY A 297 -2.66 -5.75 3.74
CA GLY A 297 -2.39 -4.86 4.85
C GLY A 297 -3.59 -4.60 5.73
N THR A 298 -3.30 -4.10 6.92
CA THR A 298 -4.30 -3.73 7.92
C THR A 298 -3.97 -2.40 8.56
N GLY A 299 -5.00 -1.55 8.70
CA GLY A 299 -4.88 -0.24 9.33
C GLY A 299 -4.84 -0.36 10.85
N MET A 300 -3.71 -0.03 11.47
CA MET A 300 -3.51 -0.17 12.92
C MET A 300 -4.32 0.86 13.71
N ASP A 301 -4.42 2.10 13.20
CA ASP A 301 -5.21 3.15 13.83
C ASP A 301 -6.70 2.80 13.81
N LEU A 302 -7.18 2.23 12.70
CA LEU A 302 -8.57 1.80 12.59
C LEU A 302 -8.90 0.74 13.64
N GLN A 303 -7.99 -0.19 13.93
CA GLN A 303 -8.17 -1.20 14.97
C GLN A 303 -8.29 -0.60 16.37
N LEU A 304 -7.53 0.45 16.69
CA LEU A 304 -7.65 1.16 17.97
C LEU A 304 -8.93 2.00 18.03
N ILE A 305 -9.30 2.69 16.95
CA ILE A 305 -10.50 3.53 16.87
C ILE A 305 -11.78 2.69 17.01
N THR A 306 -11.80 1.51 16.39
CA THR A 306 -12.95 0.59 16.43
C THR A 306 -13.01 -0.23 17.71
N GLY A 307 -12.03 -0.10 18.61
CA GLY A 307 -11.98 -0.86 19.86
C GLY A 307 -11.71 -2.36 19.66
N LEU A 308 -11.32 -2.78 18.45
CA LEU A 308 -10.90 -4.15 18.16
C LEU A 308 -9.68 -4.54 18.97
N ILE A 309 -8.86 -3.55 19.30
CA ILE A 309 -7.69 -3.68 20.16
C ILE A 309 -7.80 -2.65 21.28
N GLN A 310 -7.65 -3.11 22.53
CA GLN A 310 -7.71 -2.29 23.75
C GLN A 310 -6.31 -1.90 24.27
#